data_AF-A0A172ZHV0-F1
#
_entry.id   AF-A0A172ZHV0-F1
#
_cell.length_a   1.000
_cell.length_b   1.000
_cell.length_c   1.000
_cell.angle_alpha   90.00
_cell.angle_beta   90.00
_cell.angle_gamma   90.00
#
_symmetry.space_group_name_H-M   'P 1'
#
loop_
_entity.id
_entity.type
_entity.pdbx_description
1 polymer ?
#
loop_
_entity_poly.entity_id
_entity_poly.type
_entity_poly.pdbx_seq_one_letter_code
_entity_poly.pdbx_strand_id
1 'polypeptide(L)' 'MPNDPEKVEITSREEREAIGRNANAGFARVERAEIADGATDIPTGPVAKELTEDEIRERVGPGNFEAAKNDGQTGSINS' A
#
# COMPACT_ATOMS: atom_id res chain seq x y z
N MET A 1 -1.00 29.88 -9.92
CA MET A 1 -1.14 28.68 -10.76
C MET A 1 -2.05 27.72 -10.00
N PRO A 2 -3.27 27.41 -10.47
CA PRO A 2 -4.06 26.35 -9.86
C PRO A 2 -4.31 25.25 -10.88
N ASN A 3 -3.53 24.18 -10.78
CA ASN A 3 -3.92 22.88 -11.32
C ASN A 3 -3.31 21.85 -10.39
N ASP A 4 -3.85 21.85 -9.17
CA ASP A 4 -3.57 20.83 -8.16
C ASP A 4 -4.59 19.71 -8.43
N PRO A 5 -4.18 18.57 -9.00
CA PRO A 5 -5.10 17.54 -9.48
C PRO A 5 -5.93 16.91 -8.35
N GLU A 6 -5.54 17.13 -7.09
CA GLU A 6 -6.23 16.62 -5.90
C GLU A 6 -7.48 17.45 -5.53
N LYS A 7 -7.73 18.60 -6.17
CA LYS A 7 -8.85 19.51 -5.83
C LYS A 7 -9.80 19.76 -7.01
N VAL A 8 -10.15 18.71 -7.76
CA VAL A 8 -11.23 18.81 -8.74
C VAL A 8 -12.57 18.62 -8.02
N GLU A 9 -13.26 19.73 -7.71
CA GLU A 9 -14.64 19.68 -7.22
C GLU A 9 -15.58 19.26 -8.36
N ILE A 10 -15.95 17.98 -8.38
CA ILE A 10 -16.90 17.45 -9.37
C ILE A 10 -18.32 17.88 -8.99
N THR A 11 -18.78 18.97 -9.60
CA THR A 11 -20.06 19.62 -9.24
C THR A 11 -21.25 19.12 -10.06
N SER A 12 -21.02 18.54 -11.25
CA SER A 12 -22.08 18.07 -12.15
C SER A 12 -22.38 16.58 -12.01
N ARG A 13 -23.67 16.22 -12.07
CA ARG A 13 -24.12 14.82 -12.12
C ARG A 13 -23.57 14.08 -13.34
N GLU A 14 -23.58 14.71 -14.50
CA GLU A 14 -23.12 14.11 -15.76
C GLU A 14 -21.63 13.77 -15.71
N GLU A 15 -20.84 14.65 -15.11
CA GLU A 15 -19.41 14.47 -14.92
C GLU A 15 -19.11 13.30 -13.98
N ARG A 16 -19.87 13.17 -12.88
CA ARG A 16 -19.76 12.01 -11.97
C ARG A 16 -20.08 10.70 -12.66
N GLU A 17 -21.15 10.66 -13.46
CA GLU A 17 -21.53 9.46 -14.20
C GLU A 17 -20.50 9.07 -15.27
N ALA A 18 -19.90 10.05 -15.96
CA ALA A 18 -18.85 9.81 -16.93
C ALA A 18 -17.58 9.23 -16.28
N ILE A 19 -17.18 9.78 -15.12
CA ILE A 19 -16.05 9.25 -14.33
C ILE A 19 -16.35 7.83 -13.88
N GLY A 20 -17.55 7.55 -13.37
CA GLY A 20 -17.96 6.21 -12.96
C GLY A 20 -17.90 5.19 -14.10
N ARG A 21 -18.36 5.56 -15.30
CA ARG A 21 -18.25 4.69 -16.49
C ARG A 21 -16.79 4.41 -16.87
N ASN A 22 -15.94 5.43 -16.84
CA ASN A 22 -14.53 5.29 -17.17
C ASN A 22 -13.78 4.43 -16.14
N ALA A 23 -14.06 4.63 -14.85
CA ALA A 23 -13.49 3.82 -13.77
C ALA A 23 -13.90 2.35 -13.91
N ASN A 24 -15.20 2.08 -14.09
CA ASN A 24 -15.70 0.72 -14.29
C ASN A 24 -15.06 0.04 -15.51
N ALA A 25 -14.90 0.76 -16.62
CA ALA A 25 -14.23 0.23 -17.81
C ALA A 25 -12.74 -0.07 -17.56
N GLY A 26 -12.06 0.71 -16.70
CA GLY A 26 -10.69 0.46 -16.27
C GLY A 26 -10.59 -0.79 -15.40
N PHE A 27 -11.43 -0.91 -14.36
CA PHE A 27 -11.45 -2.06 -13.47
C PHE A 27 -11.78 -3.36 -14.21
N ALA A 28 -12.76 -3.34 -15.11
CA ALA A 28 -13.09 -4.50 -15.93
C ALA A 28 -11.93 -4.99 -16.82
N ARG A 29 -10.99 -4.12 -17.20
CA ARG A 29 -9.77 -4.52 -17.92
C ARG A 29 -8.75 -5.19 -17.00
N VAL A 30 -8.61 -4.69 -15.77
CA VAL A 30 -7.67 -5.23 -14.77
C VAL A 30 -8.17 -6.57 -14.23
N GLU A 31 -9.47 -6.72 -13.96
CA GLU A 31 -10.06 -7.98 -13.49
C GLU A 31 -9.94 -9.12 -14.51
N ARG A 32 -9.95 -8.78 -15.81
CA ARG A 32 -9.80 -9.75 -16.91
C ARG A 32 -8.35 -9.94 -17.35
N ALA A 33 -7.41 -9.18 -16.77
CA ALA A 33 -6.01 -9.41 -17.06
C ALA A 33 -5.63 -10.77 -16.48
N GLU A 34 -5.20 -11.68 -17.36
CA GLU A 34 -4.63 -12.95 -16.93
C GLU A 34 -3.40 -12.64 -16.07
N ILE A 35 -3.48 -13.01 -14.80
CA ILE A 35 -2.35 -12.95 -13.89
C ILE A 35 -1.40 -14.06 -14.32
N ALA A 36 -0.12 -13.72 -14.55
CA ALA A 36 0.88 -14.70 -14.94
C ALA A 36 0.93 -15.85 -13.92
N ASP A 37 1.09 -17.09 -14.39
CA ASP A 37 1.25 -18.26 -13.52
C ASP A 37 2.32 -17.99 -12.46
N GLY A 38 1.94 -18.17 -11.19
CA GLY A 38 2.80 -17.94 -10.03
C GLY A 38 2.87 -16.51 -9.50
N ALA A 39 2.21 -15.52 -10.12
CA ALA A 39 2.19 -14.14 -9.59
C ALA A 39 1.33 -13.99 -8.32
N THR A 40 0.53 -15.00 -7.97
CA THR A 40 -0.18 -15.11 -6.68
C THR A 40 0.44 -16.14 -5.73
N ASP A 41 1.55 -16.78 -6.11
CA ASP A 41 2.17 -17.78 -5.26
C ASP A 41 2.87 -17.09 -4.10
N ILE A 42 2.22 -17.15 -2.94
CA ILE A 42 2.84 -16.74 -1.68
C ILE A 42 3.84 -17.85 -1.32
N PRO A 43 5.15 -17.54 -1.18
CA PRO A 43 6.13 -18.55 -0.83
C PRO A 43 5.80 -19.16 0.55
N THR A 44 5.38 -20.43 0.58
CA THR A 44 5.08 -21.17 1.81
C THR A 44 6.28 -21.97 2.34
N GLY A 45 7.49 -21.61 1.89
CA GLY A 45 8.72 -22.26 2.32
C GLY A 45 9.00 -22.05 3.81
N PRO A 46 9.98 -22.77 4.38
CA PRO A 46 10.39 -22.55 5.77
C PRO A 46 10.77 -21.08 5.95
N VAL A 47 10.12 -20.44 6.93
CA VAL A 47 10.38 -19.04 7.28
C VAL A 47 11.88 -18.92 7.60
N ALA A 48 12.52 -17.87 7.09
CA ALA A 48 13.91 -17.58 7.42
C ALA A 48 14.08 -17.56 8.95
N LYS A 49 15.26 -17.96 9.42
CA LYS A 49 15.57 -17.93 10.86
C LYS A 49 15.32 -16.53 11.40
N GLU A 50 14.72 -16.45 12.58
CA GLU A 50 14.59 -15.18 13.30
C GLU A 50 15.98 -14.57 13.47
N LEU A 51 16.09 -13.28 13.14
CA LEU A 51 17.32 -12.52 13.31
C LEU A 51 17.47 -12.14 14.79
N THR A 52 18.70 -12.19 15.28
CA THR A 52 19.06 -11.66 16.59
C THR A 52 19.00 -10.14 16.60
N GLU A 53 18.87 -9.53 17.78
CA GLU A 53 18.86 -8.06 17.90
C GLU A 53 20.12 -7.41 17.31
N ASP A 54 21.27 -8.07 17.43
CA ASP A 54 22.54 -7.56 16.91
C ASP A 54 22.56 -7.57 15.38
N GLU A 55 22.06 -8.62 14.75
CA GLU A 55 21.91 -8.71 13.29
C GLU A 55 20.91 -7.69 12.75
N ILE A 56 19.81 -7.48 13.48
CA ILE A 56 18.83 -6.45 13.13
C ILE A 56 19.48 -5.07 13.24
N ARG A 57 20.20 -4.80 14.34
CA ARG A 57 20.89 -3.52 14.58
C ARG A 57 21.94 -3.23 13.51
N GLU A 58 22.71 -4.23 13.10
CA GLU A 58 23.68 -4.11 11.99
C GLU A 58 22.97 -3.79 10.67
N ARG A 59 21.88 -4.49 10.37
CA ARG A 59 21.16 -4.36 9.09
C ARG A 59 20.42 -3.04 8.93
N VAL A 60 19.74 -2.56 9.98
CA VAL A 60 18.92 -1.33 9.91
C VAL A 60 19.69 -0.08 10.36
N GLY A 61 20.84 -0.28 11.01
CA GLY A 61 21.65 0.77 11.62
C GLY A 61 21.14 1.16 13.02
N PRO A 62 22.04 1.60 13.92
CA PRO A 62 21.70 1.85 15.33
C PRO A 62 20.67 2.98 15.50
N GLY A 63 20.71 4.02 14.68
CA GLY A 63 19.76 5.13 14.76
C GLY A 63 18.31 4.69 14.48
N ASN A 64 18.11 3.88 13.44
CA ASN A 64 16.79 3.35 13.11
C ASN A 64 16.34 2.28 14.10
N PHE A 65 17.28 1.45 14.57
CA PHE A 65 17.00 0.41 15.56
C PHE A 65 16.46 1.00 16.87
N GLU A 66 17.11 2.03 17.40
CA GLU A 66 16.68 2.70 18.63
C GLU A 66 15.43 3.57 18.42
N ALA A 67 15.27 4.20 17.26
CA ALA A 67 14.06 4.96 16.94
C ALA A 67 12.82 4.06 16.84
N ALA A 68 12.93 2.89 16.21
CA ALA A 68 11.84 1.93 16.08
C ALA A 68 11.39 1.33 17.41
N LYS A 69 12.30 1.18 18.39
CA LYS A 69 11.95 0.77 19.76
C LYS A 69 11.15 1.82 20.53
N ASN A 70 11.27 3.08 20.14
CA ASN A 70 10.63 4.24 20.77
C ASN A 70 9.51 4.83 19.93
N ASP A 71 9.17 4.23 18.78
CA ASP A 71 7.98 4.57 17.99
C ASP A 71 6.78 4.08 18.79
N GLY A 72 6.42 4.88 19.80
CA GLY A 72 5.35 4.59 20.73
C GLY A 72 4.14 4.23 19.91
N GLN A 73 3.64 3.00 20.10
CA GLN A 73 2.37 2.58 19.55
C GLN A 73 1.35 3.67 19.89
N THR A 74 1.04 4.54 18.94
CA THR A 74 -0.12 5.40 18.99
C THR A 74 -1.26 4.41 19.06
N GLY A 75 -1.83 4.27 20.27
CA GLY A 75 -2.82 3.25 20.58
C GLY A 75 -3.87 3.20 19.48
N SER A 76 -4.26 1.97 19.10
CA SER A 76 -5.32 1.73 18.12
C SER A 76 -6.46 2.72 18.32
N ILE A 77 -6.72 3.55 17.31
CA ILE A 77 -7.80 4.57 17.32
C ILE A 77 -9.18 3.89 17.39
N ASN A 78 -9.22 2.56 17.23
CA ASN A 78 -10.39 1.74 17.48
C ASN A 78 -10.15 0.92 18.77
N SER A 79 -10.60 1.44 19.91
CA SER A 79 -10.89 0.68 21.13
C SER A 79 -12.34 0.94 21.52
#